data_AF-A0A2Y9J734-F1
#
_entry.id   AF-A0A2Y9J734-F1
#
_cell.length_a   1.000
_cell.length_b   1.000
_cell.length_c   1.000
_cell.angle_alpha   90.00
_cell.angle_beta   90.00
_cell.angle_gamma   90.00
#
_symmetry.space_group_name_H-M   'P 1'
#
loop_
_entity.id
_entity.type
_entity.pdbx_description
1 polymer ?
#
loop_
_entity_poly.entity_id
_entity_poly.type
_entity_poly.pdbx_seq_one_letter_code
_entity_poly.pdbx_strand_id
1 'polypeptide(L)'
;MQNNEIIKPAKYFSELEKSILLALVEKYKYVLECKKSDARTIALKQRTWQALAHEYNSQPSVSLRDFKQLKKCWENIKARTKKIMAHERREKVKRSVSPLLSTHVLGKEKIASMLPEQLYFLQSPPEEEPEYHPDGAAQTYFRERGRKL
;
A
#
# COMPACT_ATOMS: atom_id res chain seq x y z
N MET A 1 47.11 12.85 -23.69
CA MET A 1 46.53 11.72 -22.93
C MET A 1 45.30 12.25 -22.22
N GLN A 2 44.11 12.08 -22.82
CA GLN A 2 42.84 12.42 -22.17
C GLN A 2 42.63 11.43 -21.00
N ASN A 3 42.67 11.94 -19.77
CA ASN A 3 42.24 11.20 -18.59
C ASN A 3 40.71 11.08 -18.64
N ASN A 4 40.23 9.98 -19.22
CA ASN A 4 38.86 9.56 -19.07
C ASN A 4 38.66 9.11 -17.62
N GLU A 5 38.20 10.03 -16.77
CA GLU A 5 37.57 9.66 -15.51
C GLU A 5 36.32 8.85 -15.84
N ILE A 6 36.48 7.53 -15.80
CA ILE A 6 35.39 6.57 -15.89
C ILE A 6 34.42 6.94 -14.77
N ILE A 7 33.32 7.58 -15.15
CA ILE A 7 32.17 7.82 -14.27
C ILE A 7 31.69 6.42 -13.85
N LYS A 8 32.14 6.00 -12.67
CA LYS A 8 31.82 4.68 -12.11
C LYS A 8 30.29 4.58 -12.08
N PRO A 9 29.70 3.49 -12.61
CA PRO A 9 28.25 3.31 -12.54
C PRO A 9 27.83 3.45 -11.07
N ALA A 10 26.77 4.22 -10.82
CA ALA A 10 26.32 4.58 -9.48
C ALA A 10 26.42 3.37 -8.54
N LYS A 11 27.40 3.41 -7.62
CA LYS A 11 27.76 2.24 -6.81
C LYS A 11 26.51 1.79 -6.07
N TYR A 12 26.05 0.56 -6.30
CA TYR A 12 24.93 0.00 -5.56
C TYR A 12 25.27 -0.08 -4.08
N PHE A 13 24.26 0.00 -3.21
CA PHE A 13 24.46 -0.22 -1.78
C PHE A 13 24.73 -1.72 -1.53
N SER A 14 25.91 -2.03 -0.99
CA SER A 14 26.27 -3.39 -0.56
C SER A 14 25.41 -3.84 0.62
N GLU A 15 25.44 -5.12 0.97
CA GLU A 15 24.71 -5.63 2.13
C GLU A 15 25.26 -5.07 3.44
N LEU A 16 26.60 -4.95 3.56
CA LEU A 16 27.25 -4.29 4.67
C LEU A 16 26.83 -2.81 4.79
N GLU A 17 26.81 -2.09 3.67
CA GLU A 17 26.37 -0.70 3.66
C GLU A 17 24.91 -0.56 4.10
N LYS A 18 24.05 -1.52 3.74
CA LYS A 18 22.65 -1.55 4.19
C LYS A 18 22.53 -1.89 5.68
N SER A 19 23.34 -2.83 6.20
CA SER A 19 23.29 -3.18 7.62
C SER A 19 23.76 -2.03 8.52
N ILE A 20 24.82 -1.31 8.12
CA ILE A 20 25.27 -0.09 8.80
C ILE A 20 24.16 0.98 8.78
N LEU A 21 23.52 1.20 7.62
CA LEU A 21 22.41 2.14 7.52
C LEU A 21 21.26 1.75 8.47
N LEU A 22 20.90 0.47 8.55
CA LEU A 22 19.86 -0.03 9.46
C LEU A 22 20.20 0.24 10.93
N ALA A 23 21.44 -0.05 11.34
CA ALA A 23 21.88 0.19 12.71
C ALA A 23 21.81 1.67 13.09
N LEU A 24 22.24 2.56 12.19
CA LEU A 24 22.17 4.01 12.41
C LEU A 24 20.71 4.51 12.43
N VAL A 25 19.85 4.02 11.55
CA VAL A 25 18.44 4.39 11.55
C VAL A 25 17.75 3.95 12.84
N GLU A 26 18.06 2.76 13.36
CA GLU A 26 17.52 2.27 14.64
C GLU A 26 17.98 3.17 15.80
N LYS A 27 19.25 3.59 15.83
CA LYS A 27 19.79 4.55 16.81
C LYS A 27 19.01 5.86 16.85
N TYR A 28 18.57 6.37 15.70
CA TYR A 28 17.84 7.63 15.58
C TYR A 28 16.32 7.48 15.38
N LYS A 29 15.77 6.28 15.61
CA LYS A 29 14.38 5.91 15.29
C LYS A 29 13.33 6.85 15.86
N TYR A 30 13.47 7.26 17.13
CA TYR A 30 12.51 8.13 17.79
C TYR A 30 12.30 9.47 17.08
N VAL A 31 13.34 9.96 16.40
CA VAL A 31 13.29 11.19 15.62
C VAL A 31 12.82 10.92 14.19
N LEU A 32 13.43 9.92 13.54
CA LEU A 32 13.17 9.61 12.13
C LEU A 32 11.75 9.09 11.88
N GLU A 33 11.22 8.29 12.79
CA GLU A 33 9.87 7.69 12.70
C GLU A 33 8.80 8.46 13.47
N CYS A 34 9.14 9.63 14.03
CA CYS A 34 8.15 10.49 14.68
C CYS A 34 7.00 10.79 13.71
N LYS A 35 5.74 10.60 14.14
CA LYS A 35 4.55 10.86 13.31
C LYS A 35 4.24 12.36 13.13
N LYS A 36 4.92 13.23 13.90
CA LYS A 36 4.73 14.68 13.83
C LYS A 36 5.36 15.25 12.54
N SER A 37 4.70 16.29 12.02
CA SER A 37 5.05 16.98 10.77
C SER A 37 5.07 18.50 10.92
N ASP A 38 5.21 18.99 12.15
CA ASP A 38 5.45 20.41 12.40
C ASP A 38 6.85 20.83 11.91
N ALA A 39 7.02 22.11 11.59
CA ALA A 39 8.25 22.64 11.01
C ALA A 39 9.50 22.32 11.85
N ARG A 40 9.37 22.35 13.19
CA ARG A 40 10.45 21.97 14.11
C ARG A 40 10.83 20.50 13.96
N THR A 41 9.87 19.59 13.93
CA THR A 41 10.13 18.15 13.73
C THR A 41 10.72 17.87 12.34
N ILE A 42 10.27 18.55 11.29
CA ILE A 42 10.83 18.40 9.95
C ILE A 42 12.31 18.81 9.93
N ALA A 43 12.64 19.98 10.49
CA ALA A 43 14.01 20.45 10.60
C ALA A 43 14.88 19.50 11.45
N LEU A 44 14.33 18.96 12.54
CA LEU A 44 15.02 18.00 13.39
C LEU A 44 15.32 16.68 12.66
N LYS A 45 14.34 16.14 11.92
CA LYS A 45 14.54 14.96 11.06
C LYS A 45 15.63 15.21 10.02
N GLN A 46 15.63 16.38 9.39
CA GLN A 46 16.66 16.73 8.40
C GLN A 46 18.05 16.79 9.01
N ARG A 47 18.23 17.46 10.15
CA ARG A 47 19.50 17.48 10.89
C ARG A 47 19.96 16.09 11.30
N THR A 48 19.01 15.25 11.72
CA THR A 48 19.28 13.86 12.11
C THR A 48 19.78 13.04 10.93
N TRP A 49 19.17 13.21 9.74
CA TRP A 49 19.67 12.58 8.51
C TRP A 49 21.07 13.05 8.12
N GLN A 50 21.39 14.33 8.32
CA GLN A 50 22.74 14.86 8.07
C GLN A 50 23.76 14.28 9.06
N ALA A 51 23.43 14.23 10.35
CA ALA A 51 24.27 13.61 11.37
C ALA A 51 24.48 12.11 11.09
N LEU A 52 23.42 11.40 10.72
CA LEU A 52 23.48 10.00 10.30
C LEU A 52 24.41 9.83 9.09
N ALA A 53 24.33 10.70 8.08
CA ALA A 53 25.19 10.64 6.92
C ALA A 53 26.67 10.87 7.26
N HIS A 54 26.94 11.80 8.18
CA HIS A 54 28.29 12.01 8.70
C HIS A 54 28.81 10.77 9.43
N GLU A 55 28.01 10.19 10.33
CA GLU A 55 28.37 8.97 11.06
C GLU A 55 28.57 7.77 10.11
N TYR A 56 27.71 7.65 9.10
CA TYR A 56 27.84 6.63 8.06
C TYR A 56 29.15 6.79 7.29
N ASN A 57 29.43 7.99 6.78
CA ASN A 57 30.63 8.29 6.00
C ASN A 57 31.93 8.18 6.82
N SER A 58 31.84 8.20 8.15
CA SER A 58 32.99 7.98 9.04
C SER A 58 33.38 6.50 9.18
N GLN A 59 32.53 5.57 8.74
CA GLN A 59 32.80 4.14 8.84
C GLN A 59 33.85 3.69 7.82
N PRO A 60 34.88 2.93 8.22
CA PRO A 60 35.76 2.29 7.27
C PRO A 60 34.96 1.23 6.49
N SER A 61 35.13 1.17 5.17
CA SER A 61 34.43 0.23 4.25
C SER A 61 33.07 0.67 3.71
N VAL A 62 32.62 1.90 3.96
CA VAL A 62 31.48 2.46 3.22
C VAL A 62 31.94 3.35 2.07
N SER A 63 31.07 3.49 1.07
CA SER A 63 31.20 4.52 0.05
C SER A 63 30.60 5.82 0.57
N LEU A 64 31.19 6.97 0.28
CA LEU A 64 30.62 8.26 0.67
C LEU A 64 29.23 8.46 0.04
N ARG A 65 28.25 8.79 0.88
CA ARG A 65 26.86 9.06 0.46
C ARG A 65 26.33 10.35 1.04
N ASP A 66 25.49 11.01 0.26
CA ASP A 66 24.67 12.11 0.74
C ASP A 66 23.48 11.59 1.56
N PHE A 67 23.01 12.39 2.51
CA PHE A 67 21.84 12.07 3.34
C PHE A 67 20.60 11.77 2.48
N LYS A 68 20.47 12.41 1.30
CA LYS A 68 19.39 12.14 0.35
C LYS A 68 19.45 10.71 -0.20
N GLN A 69 20.64 10.21 -0.49
CA GLN A 69 20.86 8.85 -0.98
C GLN A 69 20.57 7.82 0.11
N LEU A 70 21.02 8.07 1.35
CA LEU A 70 20.74 7.21 2.50
C LEU A 70 19.24 7.18 2.81
N LYS A 71 18.57 8.33 2.80
CA LYS A 71 17.11 8.42 2.95
C LYS A 71 16.40 7.62 1.87
N LYS A 72 16.82 7.75 0.59
CA LYS A 72 16.22 6.96 -0.51
C LYS A 72 16.46 5.45 -0.33
N CYS A 73 17.66 5.05 0.08
CA CYS A 73 17.98 3.65 0.37
C CYS A 73 17.08 3.09 1.48
N TRP A 74 16.88 3.84 2.57
CA TRP A 74 15.98 3.47 3.65
C TRP A 74 14.53 3.32 3.19
N GLU A 75 14.00 4.26 2.40
CA GLU A 75 12.66 4.13 1.83
C GLU A 75 12.53 2.88 0.94
N ASN A 76 13.54 2.57 0.13
CA ASN A 76 13.57 1.37 -0.70
C ASN A 76 13.59 0.08 0.15
N ILE A 77 14.35 0.06 1.24
CA ILE A 77 14.38 -1.08 2.19
C ILE A 77 12.98 -1.29 2.78
N LYS A 78 12.34 -0.24 3.30
CA LYS A 78 10.97 -0.32 3.83
C LYS A 78 9.97 -0.84 2.79
N ALA A 79 10.03 -0.32 1.57
CA ALA A 79 9.15 -0.76 0.49
C ALA A 79 9.35 -2.24 0.16
N ARG A 80 10.61 -2.71 0.09
CA ARG A 80 10.94 -4.12 -0.17
C ARG A 80 10.44 -5.02 0.97
N THR A 81 10.64 -4.63 2.23
CA THR A 81 10.17 -5.38 3.40
C THR A 81 8.65 -5.53 3.38
N LYS A 82 7.91 -4.45 3.11
CA LYS A 82 6.44 -4.50 2.97
C LYS A 82 5.99 -5.46 1.87
N LYS A 83 6.68 -5.46 0.72
CA LYS A 83 6.38 -6.37 -0.40
C LYS A 83 6.60 -7.83 -0.02
N ILE A 84 7.71 -8.14 0.67
CA ILE A 84 8.01 -9.51 1.14
C ILE A 84 6.95 -9.97 2.14
N MET A 85 6.61 -9.16 3.14
CA MET A 85 5.57 -9.49 4.13
C MET A 85 4.19 -9.69 3.50
N ALA A 86 3.84 -8.90 2.48
CA ALA A 86 2.60 -9.07 1.74
C ALA A 86 2.57 -10.39 0.96
N HIS A 87 3.69 -10.74 0.32
CA HIS A 87 3.84 -12.01 -0.39
C HIS A 87 3.77 -13.21 0.57
N GLU A 88 4.50 -13.16 1.69
CA GLU A 88 4.51 -14.22 2.71
C GLU A 88 3.11 -14.46 3.29
N ARG A 89 2.33 -13.41 3.54
CA ARG A 89 0.93 -13.55 3.97
C ARG A 89 0.09 -14.31 2.94
N ARG A 90 0.24 -14.02 1.65
CA ARG A 90 -0.48 -14.73 0.57
C ARG A 90 -0.04 -16.19 0.46
N GLU A 91 1.25 -16.45 0.64
CA GLU A 91 1.85 -17.78 0.57
C GLU A 91 1.50 -18.67 1.77
N LYS A 92 1.36 -18.09 2.98
CA LYS A 92 0.86 -18.79 4.16
C LYS A 92 -0.61 -19.19 3.98
N VAL A 93 -1.44 -18.32 3.39
CA VAL A 93 -2.84 -18.67 3.04
C VAL A 93 -2.89 -19.85 2.06
N LYS A 94 -2.01 -19.90 1.05
CA LYS A 94 -1.96 -21.05 0.12
C LYS A 94 -1.49 -22.34 0.77
N ARG A 95 -0.60 -22.28 1.77
CA ARG A 95 -0.08 -23.47 2.47
C ARG A 95 -0.99 -23.94 3.61
N SER A 96 -1.78 -23.05 4.22
CA SER A 96 -2.77 -23.42 5.25
C SER A 96 -4.07 -23.94 4.65
N VAL A 97 -4.33 -23.71 3.37
CA VAL A 97 -5.44 -24.30 2.62
C VAL A 97 -4.90 -25.55 1.91
N SER A 98 -4.73 -26.63 2.66
CA SER A 98 -4.75 -27.97 2.05
C SER A 98 -6.07 -28.09 1.26
N PRO A 99 -6.06 -28.40 -0.04
CA PRO A 99 -7.26 -28.46 -0.90
C PRO A 99 -8.32 -29.53 -0.54
N LEU A 100 -8.29 -30.08 0.68
CA LEU A 100 -9.30 -31.03 1.17
C LEU A 100 -10.67 -30.39 1.43
N LEU A 101 -10.81 -29.07 1.22
CA LEU A 101 -12.09 -28.36 1.14
C LEU A 101 -12.46 -27.96 -0.30
N SER A 102 -11.98 -28.70 -1.30
CA SER A 102 -12.68 -28.80 -2.58
C SER A 102 -13.89 -29.75 -2.45
N THR A 103 -14.77 -29.46 -1.49
CA THR A 103 -16.10 -30.08 -1.34
C THR A 103 -17.06 -29.69 -2.47
N HIS A 104 -16.58 -29.00 -3.50
CA HIS A 104 -17.34 -28.68 -4.70
C HIS A 104 -17.37 -29.82 -5.76
N VAL A 105 -16.84 -31.01 -5.44
CA VAL A 105 -16.87 -32.16 -6.37
C VAL A 105 -17.54 -33.42 -5.78
N LEU A 106 -18.04 -33.41 -4.53
CA LEU A 106 -18.72 -34.58 -3.97
C LEU A 106 -20.14 -34.27 -3.49
N GLY A 107 -21.12 -34.65 -4.32
CA GLY A 107 -22.47 -35.04 -3.87
C GLY A 107 -23.48 -33.91 -3.70
N LYS A 108 -23.95 -33.34 -4.81
CA LYS A 108 -25.10 -32.41 -4.81
C LYS A 108 -26.43 -33.09 -4.45
N GLU A 109 -26.45 -34.43 -4.40
CA GLU A 109 -27.70 -35.20 -4.27
C GLU A 109 -28.06 -35.54 -2.82
N LYS A 110 -27.11 -35.43 -1.88
CA LYS A 110 -27.33 -35.81 -0.48
C LYS A 110 -27.68 -34.65 0.44
N ILE A 111 -27.46 -33.41 0.00
CA ILE A 111 -27.81 -32.20 0.77
C ILE A 111 -29.29 -31.85 0.58
N ALA A 112 -29.85 -32.08 -0.61
CA ALA A 112 -31.27 -31.85 -0.90
C ALA A 112 -32.20 -32.77 -0.10
N SER A 113 -31.78 -34.02 0.18
CA SER A 113 -32.58 -34.98 0.97
C SER A 113 -32.53 -34.75 2.48
N MET A 114 -31.70 -33.81 2.95
CA MET A 114 -31.53 -33.51 4.37
C MET A 114 -32.22 -32.23 4.83
N LEU A 115 -32.84 -31.47 3.93
CA LEU A 115 -33.59 -30.27 4.29
C LEU A 115 -35.07 -30.62 4.51
N PRO A 116 -35.63 -30.35 5.69
CA PRO A 116 -37.06 -30.48 5.92
C PRO A 116 -37.85 -29.58 4.97
N GLU A 117 -38.97 -30.07 4.44
CA GLU A 117 -39.94 -29.40 3.53
C GLU A 117 -40.41 -28.00 3.98
N GLN A 118 -40.09 -27.57 5.21
CA GLN A 118 -40.63 -26.38 5.85
C GLN A 118 -40.07 -25.05 5.33
N LEU A 119 -39.01 -25.05 4.51
CA LEU A 119 -38.42 -23.81 3.97
C LEU A 119 -38.93 -23.43 2.57
N TYR A 120 -39.81 -24.23 1.96
CA TYR A 120 -40.44 -23.89 0.67
C TYR A 120 -41.60 -22.88 0.81
N PHE A 121 -42.02 -22.55 2.03
CA PHE A 121 -43.23 -21.75 2.28
C PHE A 121 -43.02 -20.22 2.24
N LEU A 122 -41.85 -19.70 1.88
CA LEU A 122 -41.66 -18.26 1.67
C LEU A 122 -41.47 -17.90 0.20
N GLN A 123 -42.44 -18.31 -0.62
CA GLN A 123 -42.79 -17.59 -1.84
C GLN A 123 -43.96 -16.65 -1.53
N SER A 124 -43.68 -15.36 -1.36
CA SER A 124 -44.67 -14.34 -1.74
C SER A 124 -44.37 -13.96 -3.19
N PRO A 125 -45.30 -14.18 -4.13
CA PRO A 125 -45.18 -13.69 -5.49
C PRO A 125 -45.45 -12.17 -5.50
N PRO A 126 -44.61 -11.32 -6.12
CA PRO A 126 -45.04 -9.99 -6.51
C PRO A 126 -45.98 -10.11 -7.71
N GLU A 127 -47.20 -9.63 -7.50
CA GLU A 127 -48.32 -9.57 -8.44
C GLU A 127 -47.98 -8.81 -9.73
N GLU A 128 -48.64 -9.19 -10.83
CA GLU A 128 -48.61 -8.49 -12.12
C GLU A 128 -49.13 -7.04 -12.00
N GLU A 129 -48.48 -6.15 -12.79
CA GLU A 129 -48.65 -4.70 -12.93
C GLU A 129 -50.07 -4.18 -13.25
N PRO A 130 -50.37 -2.93 -12.87
CA PRO A 130 -51.21 -2.06 -13.68
C PRO A 130 -50.39 -0.93 -14.35
N GLU A 131 -50.18 -1.15 -15.65
CA GLU A 131 -49.98 -0.21 -16.77
C GLU A 131 -50.20 1.30 -16.49
N TYR A 132 -49.17 2.13 -16.72
CA TYR A 132 -49.33 3.59 -16.89
C TYR A 132 -48.62 4.07 -18.17
N HIS A 133 -49.43 4.36 -19.19
CA HIS A 133 -49.01 4.99 -20.44
C HIS A 133 -48.89 6.53 -20.31
N PRO A 134 -48.12 7.19 -21.19
CA PRO A 134 -47.54 8.53 -20.98
C PRO A 134 -48.40 9.67 -21.54
N ASP A 135 -48.37 10.85 -20.92
CA ASP A 135 -48.20 12.16 -21.59
C ASP A 135 -48.25 13.33 -20.60
N GLY A 136 -47.57 14.43 -20.93
CA GLY A 136 -48.01 15.76 -20.47
C GLY A 136 -47.00 16.68 -19.79
N ALA A 137 -46.39 17.53 -20.62
CA ALA A 137 -46.15 18.95 -20.36
C ALA A 137 -45.08 19.38 -19.34
N ALA A 138 -43.94 19.78 -19.90
CA ALA A 138 -43.21 21.04 -19.66
C ALA A 138 -43.56 21.82 -18.39
N GLN A 139 -42.57 22.00 -17.52
CA GLN A 139 -42.47 23.22 -16.70
C GLN A 139 -41.03 23.72 -16.68
N THR A 140 -40.85 24.76 -17.49
CA THR A 140 -39.76 25.71 -17.48
C THR A 140 -39.66 26.38 -16.10
N TYR A 141 -38.48 26.36 -15.49
CA TYR A 141 -38.12 27.34 -14.45
C TYR A 141 -36.94 28.18 -14.94
N PHE A 142 -37.32 29.40 -15.28
CA PHE A 142 -36.49 30.55 -15.59
C PHE A 142 -35.31 30.68 -14.62
N ARG A 143 -34.11 30.71 -15.18
CA ARG A 143 -32.89 31.16 -14.51
C ARG A 143 -32.43 32.49 -15.11
N GLU A 144 -31.97 33.34 -14.20
CA GLU A 144 -31.18 34.57 -14.37
C GLU A 144 -31.92 35.92 -14.51
N ARG A 145 -32.16 36.51 -13.32
CA ARG A 145 -32.17 37.97 -13.13
C ARG A 145 -30.78 38.53 -13.46
N GLY A 146 -30.68 39.18 -14.61
CA GLY A 146 -29.55 40.02 -15.03
C GLY A 146 -29.38 41.23 -14.10
N ARG A 147 -28.11 41.50 -13.80
CA ARG A 147 -27.61 42.58 -12.95
C ARG A 147 -27.47 43.86 -13.78
N LYS A 148 -27.80 45.00 -13.16
CA LYS A 148 -27.62 46.38 -13.64
C LYS A 148 -26.34 46.62 -14.45
N LEU A 149 -26.44 47.41 -15.52
CA LEU A 149 -25.73 48.68 -15.72
C LEU A 149 -26.65 49.63 -16.49
#